data_AF-A0A1I2HFY3-F1
#
_entry.id   AF-A0A1I2HFY3-F1
#
_cell.length_a   1.000
_cell.length_b   1.000
_cell.length_c   1.000
_cell.angle_alpha   90.00
_cell.angle_beta   90.00
_cell.angle_gamma   90.00
#
_symmetry.space_group_name_H-M   'P 1'
#
loop_
_entity.id
_entity.type
_entity.pdbx_description
1 polymer ?
#
loop_
_entity_poly.entity_id
_entity_poly.type
_entity_poly.pdbx_seq_one_letter_code
_entity_poly.pdbx_strand_id
1 'polypeptide(L)' 'MTLPTTCPRCGGAVRRGDVAGQGVYLNWIPEGESVGWTTLGKEHLATGSVVRPPLLPAVRCGTCGLGVFEA' A
#
# COMPACT_ATOMS: atom_id res chain seq x y z
N MET A 1 -3.10 -7.64 14.29
CA MET A 1 -2.37 -6.72 15.19
C MET A 1 -2.92 -5.33 14.92
N THR A 2 -3.31 -4.52 15.90
CA THR A 2 -4.03 -3.25 15.60
C THR A 2 -3.09 -2.20 14.98
N LEU A 3 -3.45 -1.66 13.82
CA LEU A 3 -2.68 -0.58 13.17
C LEU A 3 -2.62 0.69 14.04
N PRO A 4 -1.46 1.37 14.09
CA PRO A 4 -1.30 2.55 14.93
C PRO A 4 -2.09 3.75 14.40
N THR A 5 -2.60 4.60 15.31
CA THR A 5 -3.34 5.83 14.99
C THR A 5 -2.42 7.07 14.89
N THR A 6 -1.15 6.94 15.27
CA THR A 6 -0.10 7.96 15.12
C THR A 6 1.19 7.31 14.63
N CYS A 7 2.09 8.10 14.02
CA CYS A 7 3.33 7.55 13.48
C CYS A 7 4.26 7.11 14.63
N PRO A 8 4.69 5.84 14.68
CA PRO A 8 5.56 5.36 15.75
C PRO A 8 6.97 5.95 15.71
N ARG A 9 7.36 6.58 14.58
CA ARG A 9 8.68 7.21 14.41
C ARG A 9 8.71 8.69 14.78
N CYS A 10 7.65 9.44 14.47
CA CYS A 10 7.68 10.91 14.60
C CYS A 10 6.43 11.51 15.26
N GLY A 11 5.48 10.70 15.70
CA GLY A 11 4.21 11.15 16.30
C GLY A 11 3.23 11.81 15.33
N GLY A 12 3.62 12.02 14.06
CA GLY A 12 2.78 12.64 13.05
C GLY A 12 1.54 11.84 12.68
N ALA A 13 0.59 12.52 12.00
CA ALA A 13 -0.64 11.90 11.53
C ALA A 13 -0.38 10.78 10.50
N VAL A 14 -1.20 9.74 10.56
CA VAL A 14 -1.16 8.62 9.63
C VAL A 14 -2.45 8.58 8.80
N ARG A 15 -2.32 8.06 7.58
CA ARG A 15 -3.45 7.80 6.67
C ARG A 15 -3.63 6.30 6.53
N ARG A 16 -4.87 5.84 6.53
CA ARG A 16 -5.25 4.45 6.27
C ARG A 16 -5.25 4.14 4.78
N GLY A 17 -5.12 2.86 4.49
CA GLY A 17 -5.08 2.32 3.15
C GLY A 17 -4.67 0.86 3.20
N ASP A 18 -4.30 0.33 2.05
CA ASP A 18 -3.88 -1.04 1.86
C ASP A 18 -2.49 -1.09 1.21
N VAL A 19 -1.76 -2.16 1.48
CA VAL A 19 -0.56 -2.52 0.73
C VAL A 19 -0.86 -3.74 -0.12
N ALA A 20 -0.58 -3.63 -1.42
CA ALA A 20 -0.60 -4.74 -2.35
C ALA A 20 0.83 -5.12 -2.73
N GLY A 21 1.24 -6.34 -2.39
CA GLY A 21 2.56 -6.87 -2.74
C GLY A 21 2.58 -7.62 -4.06
N GLN A 22 3.28 -7.10 -5.08
CA GLN A 22 3.51 -7.81 -6.34
C GLN A 22 4.98 -8.21 -6.44
N GLY A 23 5.31 -9.43 -5.97
CA GLY A 23 6.63 -10.05 -6.09
C GLY A 23 7.77 -9.26 -5.44
N VAL A 24 8.22 -8.20 -6.11
CA VAL A 24 9.33 -7.32 -5.72
C VAL A 24 8.85 -5.93 -5.27
N TYR A 25 7.60 -5.56 -5.56
CA TYR A 25 7.07 -4.22 -5.30
C TYR A 25 5.95 -4.24 -4.26
N LEU A 26 5.99 -3.27 -3.34
CA LEU A 26 4.88 -2.96 -2.44
C LEU A 26 4.22 -1.67 -2.91
N ASN A 27 2.96 -1.77 -3.34
CA ASN A 27 2.16 -0.61 -3.72
C ASN A 27 1.28 -0.18 -2.56
N TRP A 28 1.34 1.10 -2.19
CA TRP A 28 0.43 1.72 -1.22
C TRP A 28 -0.82 2.24 -1.94
N ILE A 29 -1.99 1.85 -1.46
CA ILE A 29 -3.30 2.25 -1.98
C ILE A 29 -4.02 3.00 -0.85
N PRO A 30 -4.24 4.33 -0.96
CA PRO A 30 -4.99 5.07 0.04
C PRO A 30 -6.42 4.54 0.20
N GLU A 31 -6.95 4.60 1.42
CA GLU A 31 -8.35 4.26 1.67
C GLU A 31 -9.30 5.11 0.79
N GLY A 32 -10.26 4.44 0.14
CA GLY A 32 -11.21 5.06 -0.77
C GLY A 32 -10.72 5.21 -2.21
N GLU A 33 -9.46 4.91 -2.52
CA GLU A 33 -8.98 4.83 -3.90
C GLU A 33 -9.22 3.42 -4.48
N SER A 34 -9.78 3.37 -5.69
CA SER A 34 -9.87 2.11 -6.43
C SER A 34 -8.48 1.66 -6.84
N VAL A 35 -8.20 0.36 -6.72
CA VAL A 35 -7.03 -0.30 -7.31
C VAL A 35 -7.12 -0.17 -8.83
N GLY A 36 -6.65 0.95 -9.36
CA GLY A 36 -6.49 1.17 -10.79
C GLY A 36 -5.30 0.36 -11.28
N TRP A 37 -5.37 -0.09 -12.53
CA TRP A 37 -4.20 -0.60 -13.22
C TRP A 37 -3.17 0.52 -13.30
N THR A 38 -2.19 0.54 -12.41
CA THR A 38 -1.03 1.41 -12.57
C THR A 38 -0.18 0.81 -13.68
N THR A 39 -0.40 1.28 -14.92
CA THR A 39 0.55 1.13 -16.01
C THR A 39 1.83 1.87 -15.60
N LEU A 40 2.76 1.15 -14.95
CA LEU A 40 4.16 1.54 -14.92
C LEU A 40 4.66 1.52 -16.37
N GLY A 41 5.33 2.59 -16.78
CA GLY A 41 5.56 2.98 -18.17
C GLY A 41 5.83 1.84 -19.16
N LYS A 42 5.16 1.92 -20.31
CA LYS A 42 5.56 1.34 -21.61
C LYS A 42 5.86 -0.16 -21.71
N GLU A 43 5.45 -1.01 -20.78
CA GLU A 43 5.59 -2.46 -20.99
C GLU A 43 4.27 -3.20 -20.77
N HIS A 44 3.74 -3.72 -21.87
CA HIS A 44 2.70 -4.74 -21.88
C HIS A 44 3.26 -6.03 -21.27
N LEU A 45 3.35 -6.10 -19.94
CA LEU A 45 3.66 -7.34 -19.26
C LEU A 45 2.38 -8.16 -19.13
N ALA A 46 2.25 -9.09 -20.07
CA ALA A 46 1.44 -10.30 -20.06
C ALA A 46 -0.03 -10.16 -19.64
N THR A 47 -0.92 -10.55 -20.56
CA THR A 47 -2.25 -11.12 -20.25
C THR A 47 -2.08 -12.42 -19.44
N GLY A 48 -1.61 -12.29 -18.21
CA GLY A 48 -1.70 -13.28 -17.15
C GLY A 48 -2.68 -12.73 -16.13
N SER A 49 -3.60 -13.56 -15.66
CA SER A 49 -4.48 -13.23 -14.55
C SER A 49 -3.61 -12.71 -13.41
N VAL A 50 -3.62 -11.39 -13.18
CA VAL A 50 -2.97 -10.78 -12.03
C VAL A 50 -3.67 -11.38 -10.84
N VAL A 51 -3.03 -12.37 -10.22
CA VAL A 51 -3.39 -12.84 -8.88
C VAL A 51 -3.35 -11.57 -8.04
N ARG A 52 -4.53 -11.02 -7.73
CA ARG A 52 -4.65 -9.84 -6.89
C ARG A 52 -4.00 -10.24 -5.57
N PRO A 53 -2.82 -9.71 -5.22
CA PRO A 53 -2.21 -10.07 -3.95
C PRO A 53 -3.21 -9.74 -2.84
N PRO A 54 -3.20 -10.48 -1.71
CA PRO A 54 -4.01 -10.10 -0.58
C PRO A 54 -3.71 -8.63 -0.24
N LEU A 55 -4.76 -7.82 -0.19
CA LEU A 55 -4.67 -6.44 0.30
C LEU A 55 -4.44 -6.54 1.80
N LEU A 56 -3.32 -6.01 2.26
CA LEU A 56 -2.98 -5.96 3.67
C LEU A 56 -3.33 -4.57 4.22
N PRO A 57 -4.21 -4.48 5.23
CA PRO A 57 -4.49 -3.22 5.90
C PRO A 57 -3.20 -2.57 6.39
N ALA A 58 -3.09 -1.27 6.14
CA ALA A 58 -1.87 -0.55 6.42
C ALA A 58 -2.14 0.93 6.76
N VAL A 59 -1.14 1.56 7.35
CA VAL A 59 -1.10 3.01 7.58
C VAL A 59 0.21 3.60 7.08
N ARG A 60 0.14 4.80 6.51
CA ARG A 60 1.31 5.56 6.06
C ARG A 60 1.37 6.92 6.73
N CYS A 61 2.52 7.25 7.30
CA CYS A 61 2.75 8.57 7.88
C CYS A 61 2.87 9.63 6.78
N GLY A 62 2.07 10.70 6.91
CA GLY A 62 2.13 11.84 5.98
C GLY A 62 3.38 12.71 6.15
N THR A 63 4.07 12.62 7.30
CA THR A 63 5.24 13.43 7.62
C THR A 63 6.55 12.76 7.21
N CYS A 64 6.81 11.52 7.64
CA CYS A 64 8.09 10.84 7.41
C CYS A 64 8.01 9.66 6.42
N GLY A 65 6.83 9.40 5.86
CA GLY A 65 6.62 8.37 4.84
C GLY A 65 6.65 6.92 5.34
N LEU A 66 6.88 6.67 6.63
CA LEU A 66 6.88 5.32 7.21
C LEU A 66 5.54 4.62 6.99
N GLY A 67 5.57 3.41 6.43
CA GLY A 67 4.43 2.51 6.30
C GLY A 67 4.47 1.41 7.35
N VAL A 68 3.31 1.06 7.90
CA VAL A 68 3.11 -0.07 8.82
C VAL A 68 1.92 -0.87 8.30
N PHE A 69 2.05 -2.19 8.20
CA PHE A 69 1.01 -3.10 7.69
C PHE A 69 0.85 -4.31 8.61
N GLU A 70 -0.33 -4.95 8.56
CA GLU A 70 -0.58 -6.19 9.29
C GLU A 70 0.15 -7.37 8.59
N ALA A 71 0.91 -8.15 9.38
CA ALA A 71 1.63 -9.35 8.93
C ALA A 71 0.84 -10.63 9.26
#